data_AF-A0A9P8QDF4-F1
#
_entry.id   AF-A0A9P8QDF4-F1
#
_cell.length_a   1.000
_cell.length_b   1.000
_cell.length_c   1.000
_cell.angle_alpha   90.00
_cell.angle_beta   90.00
_cell.angle_gamma   90.00
#
_symmetry.space_group_name_H-M   'P 1'
#
loop_
_entity.id
_entity.type
_entity.pdbx_description
1 polymer ?
#
loop_
_entity_poly.entity_id
_entity_poly.type
_entity_poly.pdbx_seq_one_letter_code
_entity_poly.pdbx_strand_id
1 'polypeptide(L)'
;MITALSFSESEPYYELKGQFTDTQTRCIHYHTELDIIALKFKCCQTYYPCFQCHQENKHPTVKYCQQDLDQGEKVVLCGVCKSQLTFKEYLNAGNYRCINCESRFNPGCELHYDLYFDMKNKENNKDITGDISCINSTTSKDNTSTVSAPTVKLADS
;
A
#
# COMPACT_ATOMS: atom_id res chain seq x y z
N MET A 1 41.22 -12.50 -28.46
CA MET A 1 40.87 -11.46 -27.48
C MET A 1 39.38 -11.61 -27.23
N ILE A 2 38.97 -12.31 -26.17
CA ILE A 2 37.56 -12.42 -25.80
C ILE A 2 37.30 -11.28 -24.84
N THR A 3 36.61 -10.23 -25.30
CA THR A 3 36.15 -9.15 -24.44
C THR A 3 35.07 -9.73 -23.54
N ALA A 4 35.37 -9.85 -22.24
CA ALA A 4 34.37 -10.19 -21.25
C ALA A 4 33.29 -9.09 -21.27
N LEU A 5 32.08 -9.46 -21.69
CA LEU A 5 30.91 -8.62 -21.49
C LEU A 5 30.64 -8.59 -19.98
N SER A 6 31.03 -7.49 -19.35
CA SER A 6 30.67 -7.16 -17.98
C SER A 6 29.15 -7.05 -17.90
N PHE A 7 28.48 -8.09 -17.39
CA PHE A 7 27.09 -7.98 -16.95
C PHE A 7 27.06 -7.10 -15.70
N SER A 8 26.86 -5.80 -15.89
CA SER A 8 26.66 -4.85 -14.81
C SER A 8 25.17 -4.76 -14.45
N GLU A 9 24.87 -5.19 -13.23
CA GLU A 9 23.71 -4.84 -12.40
C GLU A 9 22.35 -5.39 -12.86
N SER A 10 21.85 -6.40 -12.13
CA SER A 10 20.47 -6.86 -12.23
C SER A 10 19.52 -5.73 -11.85
N GLU A 11 18.75 -5.23 -12.82
CA GLU A 11 17.61 -4.35 -12.60
C GLU A 11 16.78 -4.82 -11.41
N PRO A 12 16.33 -3.93 -10.51
CA PRO A 12 15.63 -4.34 -9.31
C PRO A 12 14.31 -5.01 -9.70
N TYR A 13 14.26 -6.34 -9.54
CA TYR A 13 13.09 -7.14 -9.86
C TYR A 13 11.96 -6.81 -8.87
N TYR A 14 10.83 -6.35 -9.40
CA TYR A 14 9.59 -6.17 -8.65
C TYR A 14 8.44 -6.85 -9.38
N GLU A 15 7.46 -7.31 -8.63
CA GLU A 15 6.21 -7.81 -9.20
C GLU A 15 5.19 -6.68 -9.26
N LEU A 16 4.53 -6.53 -10.41
CA LEU A 16 3.49 -5.52 -10.65
C LEU A 16 2.28 -6.22 -11.27
N LYS A 17 1.12 -6.10 -10.63
CA LYS A 17 -0.14 -6.73 -11.05
C LYS A 17 -1.29 -5.72 -11.05
N GLY A 18 -2.33 -5.99 -11.84
CA GLY A 18 -3.52 -5.15 -11.92
C GLY A 18 -4.14 -5.15 -13.31
N GLN A 19 -5.31 -4.54 -13.42
CA GLN A 19 -6.01 -4.34 -14.69
C GLN A 19 -5.57 -3.02 -15.32
N PHE A 20 -4.42 -3.04 -15.99
CA PHE A 20 -3.78 -1.83 -16.53
C PHE A 20 -4.50 -1.28 -17.76
N THR A 21 -4.55 0.04 -17.88
CA THR A 21 -4.99 0.73 -19.10
C THR A 21 -3.80 1.21 -19.95
N ASP A 22 -2.61 1.26 -19.35
CA ASP A 22 -1.37 1.67 -20.01
C ASP A 22 -0.12 1.08 -19.34
N THR A 23 1.05 1.54 -19.75
CA THR A 23 2.33 1.12 -19.17
C THR A 23 2.74 1.96 -17.96
N GLN A 24 2.01 3.02 -17.60
CA GLN A 24 2.33 3.97 -16.53
C GLN A 24 1.52 3.70 -15.26
N THR A 25 1.17 2.44 -15.01
CA THR A 25 0.42 1.94 -13.84
C THR A 25 -1.01 2.44 -13.72
N ARG A 26 -1.58 3.14 -14.69
CA ARG A 26 -3.02 3.48 -14.66
C ARG A 26 -3.85 2.20 -14.81
N CYS A 27 -5.02 2.17 -14.18
CA CYS A 27 -5.88 0.99 -14.18
C CYS A 27 -7.34 1.35 -14.47
N ILE A 28 -8.17 0.34 -14.74
CA ILE A 28 -9.59 0.56 -15.04
C ILE A 28 -10.36 1.29 -13.93
N HIS A 29 -9.86 1.24 -12.69
CA HIS A 29 -10.46 1.90 -11.53
C HIS A 29 -10.06 3.38 -11.40
N TYR A 30 -8.78 3.68 -11.64
CA TYR A 30 -8.18 5.01 -11.50
C TYR A 30 -7.19 5.23 -12.66
N HIS A 31 -7.47 6.21 -13.50
CA HIS A 31 -6.76 6.43 -14.78
C HIS A 31 -6.73 7.91 -15.20
N THR A 32 -6.75 8.84 -14.26
CA THR A 32 -6.38 10.23 -14.57
C THR A 32 -4.90 10.32 -14.96
N GLU A 33 -4.50 11.43 -15.56
CA GLU A 33 -3.10 11.66 -15.92
C GLU A 33 -2.12 11.56 -14.74
N LEU A 34 -2.62 11.76 -13.50
CA LEU A 34 -1.83 11.74 -12.27
C LEU A 34 -1.81 10.37 -11.57
N ASP A 35 -2.63 9.41 -11.99
CA ASP A 35 -2.74 8.06 -11.40
C ASP A 35 -1.59 7.13 -11.85
N ILE A 36 -0.37 7.65 -11.76
CA ILE A 36 0.86 7.04 -12.28
C ILE A 36 1.78 6.52 -11.18
N ILE A 37 1.19 6.04 -10.08
CA ILE A 37 1.90 5.28 -9.06
C ILE A 37 1.29 3.89 -8.88
N ALA A 38 2.09 2.95 -8.40
CA ALA A 38 1.60 1.72 -7.81
C ALA A 38 2.12 1.59 -6.38
N LEU A 39 1.31 1.01 -5.49
CA LEU A 39 1.68 0.79 -4.09
C LEU A 39 1.98 -0.69 -3.87
N LYS A 40 3.10 -0.98 -3.20
CA LYS A 40 3.43 -2.33 -2.76
C LYS A 40 2.51 -2.70 -1.61
N PHE A 41 1.93 -3.89 -1.66
CA PHE A 41 1.10 -4.42 -0.57
C PHE A 41 1.93 -5.30 0.36
N LYS A 42 1.94 -5.02 1.67
CA LYS A 42 2.77 -5.76 2.64
C LYS A 42 2.45 -7.25 2.67
N CYS A 43 1.19 -7.62 2.49
CA CYS A 43 0.71 -9.01 2.55
C CYS A 43 1.29 -9.92 1.45
N CYS A 44 1.63 -9.38 0.28
CA CYS A 44 2.12 -10.19 -0.86
C CYS A 44 3.41 -9.68 -1.50
N GLN A 45 3.91 -8.51 -1.08
CA GLN A 45 5.11 -7.86 -1.63
C GLN A 45 5.02 -7.49 -3.12
N THR A 46 3.80 -7.42 -3.67
CA THR A 46 3.51 -7.05 -5.06
C THR A 46 2.99 -5.61 -5.14
N TYR A 47 3.39 -4.88 -6.19
CA TYR A 47 2.83 -3.58 -6.51
C TYR A 47 1.49 -3.70 -7.24
N TYR A 48 0.54 -2.85 -6.86
CA TYR A 48 -0.72 -2.67 -7.57
C TYR A 48 -1.02 -1.18 -7.80
N PRO A 49 -1.60 -0.81 -8.94
CA PRO A 49 -2.09 0.55 -9.21
C PRO A 49 -2.98 1.14 -8.12
N CYS A 50 -3.83 0.30 -7.53
CA CYS A 50 -4.79 0.69 -6.51
C CYS A 50 -5.25 -0.51 -5.68
N PHE A 51 -5.95 -0.23 -4.59
CA PHE A 51 -6.48 -1.26 -3.69
C PHE A 51 -7.56 -2.14 -4.32
N GLN A 52 -8.33 -1.62 -5.28
CA GLN A 52 -9.37 -2.42 -5.95
C GLN A 52 -8.72 -3.51 -6.83
N CYS A 53 -7.66 -3.19 -7.56
CA CYS A 53 -6.86 -4.20 -8.27
C CYS A 53 -6.26 -5.25 -7.33
N HIS A 54 -5.86 -4.86 -6.11
CA HIS A 54 -5.37 -5.83 -5.12
C HIS A 54 -6.49 -6.76 -4.62
N GLN A 55 -7.70 -6.24 -4.35
CA GLN A 55 -8.83 -7.02 -3.83
C GLN A 55 -9.23 -8.20 -4.74
N GLU A 56 -8.95 -8.11 -6.05
CA GLU A 56 -9.18 -9.20 -7.01
C GLU A 56 -8.39 -10.48 -6.70
N ASN A 57 -7.27 -10.38 -5.95
CA ASN A 57 -6.46 -11.53 -5.52
C ASN A 57 -7.06 -12.29 -4.31
N LYS A 58 -8.18 -11.80 -3.74
CA LYS A 58 -8.98 -12.49 -2.71
C LYS A 58 -8.22 -12.90 -1.45
N HIS A 59 -7.23 -12.11 -1.02
CA HIS A 59 -6.60 -12.28 0.29
C HIS A 59 -6.67 -10.99 1.12
N PRO A 60 -6.63 -11.10 2.48
CA PRO A 60 -6.65 -9.93 3.35
C PRO A 60 -5.46 -9.00 3.10
N THR A 61 -5.69 -7.70 3.27
CA THR A 61 -4.64 -6.69 3.28
C THR A 61 -3.96 -6.66 4.64
N VAL A 62 -2.62 -6.63 4.63
CA VAL A 62 -1.80 -6.28 5.80
C VAL A 62 -1.25 -4.88 5.58
N LYS A 63 -1.37 -4.01 6.58
CA LYS A 63 -0.89 -2.63 6.50
C LYS A 63 0.55 -2.52 6.96
N TYR A 64 1.29 -1.58 6.38
CA TYR A 64 2.60 -1.17 6.86
C TYR A 64 2.45 -0.32 8.12
N CYS A 65 3.34 -0.52 9.08
CA CYS A 65 3.54 0.35 10.22
C CYS A 65 4.88 1.10 10.11
N GLN A 66 5.11 2.05 11.00
CA GLN A 66 6.27 2.95 11.00
C GLN A 66 7.57 2.16 11.04
N GLN A 67 7.66 1.12 11.85
CA GLN A 67 8.87 0.29 11.91
C GLN A 67 9.17 -0.38 10.57
N ASP A 68 8.16 -0.76 9.78
CA ASP A 68 8.40 -1.29 8.43
C ASP A 68 8.94 -0.20 7.50
N LEU A 69 8.39 1.01 7.61
CA LEU A 69 8.77 2.15 6.77
C LEU A 69 10.15 2.71 7.11
N ASP A 70 10.50 2.71 8.40
CA ASP A 70 11.81 3.15 8.91
C ASP A 70 12.95 2.24 8.46
N GLN A 71 12.65 0.98 8.13
CA GLN A 71 13.60 0.05 7.51
C GLN A 71 13.92 0.40 6.05
N GLY A 72 13.28 1.42 5.48
CA GLY A 72 13.53 1.87 4.12
C GLY A 72 12.83 1.03 3.06
N GLU A 73 11.72 0.37 3.40
CA GLU A 73 10.92 -0.38 2.44
C GLU A 73 10.47 0.53 1.28
N LYS A 74 10.73 0.08 0.05
CA LYS A 74 10.28 0.79 -1.13
C LYS A 74 8.82 0.43 -1.39
N VAL A 75 7.89 1.26 -0.93
CA VAL A 75 6.45 0.98 -0.99
C VAL A 75 5.72 1.66 -2.16
N VAL A 76 6.38 2.57 -2.89
CA VAL A 76 5.79 3.28 -4.03
C VAL A 76 6.60 3.00 -5.29
N LEU A 77 5.94 2.68 -6.40
CA LEU A 77 6.55 2.57 -7.72
C LEU A 77 6.09 3.74 -8.59
N CYS A 78 7.02 4.47 -9.19
CA CYS A 78 6.69 5.48 -10.21
C CYS A 78 6.35 4.80 -11.54
N GLY A 79 5.15 5.04 -12.06
CA GLY A 79 4.69 4.50 -13.33
C GLY A 79 5.47 5.01 -14.55
N VAL A 80 6.09 6.19 -14.47
CA VAL A 80 6.85 6.79 -15.58
C VAL A 80 8.27 6.25 -15.64
N CYS A 81 9.09 6.50 -14.61
CA CYS A 81 10.51 6.14 -14.63
C CYS A 81 10.84 4.82 -13.92
N LYS A 82 9.83 4.12 -13.41
CA LYS A 82 9.97 2.79 -12.75
C LYS A 82 10.82 2.76 -11.49
N SER A 83 11.18 3.91 -10.94
CA SER A 83 11.89 3.97 -9.66
C SER A 83 10.98 3.52 -8.51
N GLN A 84 11.51 2.68 -7.63
CA GLN A 84 10.86 2.32 -6.37
C GLN A 84 11.29 3.32 -5.28
N LEU A 85 10.32 3.94 -4.61
CA LEU A 85 10.49 4.97 -3.59
C LEU A 85 10.04 4.44 -2.22
N THR A 86 10.73 4.85 -1.16
CA THR A 86 10.24 4.73 0.21
C THR A 86 9.02 5.64 0.40
N PHE A 87 8.23 5.37 1.43
CA PHE A 87 7.12 6.26 1.78
C PHE A 87 7.61 7.68 2.10
N LYS A 88 8.76 7.79 2.79
CA LYS A 88 9.41 9.08 3.09
C LYS A 88 9.84 9.83 1.84
N GLU A 89 10.46 9.15 0.87
CA GLU A 89 10.84 9.75 -0.42
C GLU A 89 9.60 10.23 -1.18
N TYR A 90 8.53 9.44 -1.19
CA TYR A 90 7.26 9.81 -1.81
C TYR A 90 6.60 11.03 -1.15
N LEU A 91 6.57 11.11 0.19
CA LEU A 91 6.02 12.26 0.92
C LEU A 91 6.89 13.53 0.78
N ASN A 92 8.22 13.37 0.84
CA ASN A 92 9.15 14.50 0.78
C ASN A 92 9.39 15.01 -0.64
N ALA A 93 8.88 14.32 -1.66
CA ALA A 93 8.87 14.79 -3.02
C ALA A 93 7.87 15.94 -3.15
N GLY A 94 8.28 17.14 -2.72
CA GLY A 94 7.45 18.33 -2.67
C GLY A 94 6.59 18.49 -3.93
N ASN A 95 5.30 18.82 -3.72
CA ASN A 95 4.26 18.93 -4.76
C ASN A 95 3.81 17.60 -5.39
N TYR A 96 3.87 16.48 -4.68
CA TYR A 96 3.42 15.17 -5.16
C TYR A 96 4.11 14.81 -6.49
N ARG A 97 5.42 14.64 -6.48
CA ARG A 97 6.21 14.37 -7.70
C ARG A 97 7.14 13.19 -7.52
N CYS A 98 7.65 12.64 -8.61
CA CYS A 98 8.75 11.70 -8.54
C CYS A 98 10.07 12.45 -8.29
N ILE A 99 10.87 12.03 -7.30
CA ILE A 99 12.20 12.61 -7.07
C ILE A 99 13.22 12.30 -8.18
N ASN A 100 12.91 11.33 -9.06
CA ASN A 100 13.82 10.88 -10.11
C ASN A 100 13.47 11.43 -11.50
N CYS A 101 12.18 11.63 -11.80
CA CYS A 101 11.72 12.11 -13.12
C CYS A 101 10.72 13.27 -13.07
N GLU A 102 10.45 13.81 -11.88
CA GLU A 102 9.62 15.01 -11.65
C GLU A 102 8.14 14.92 -12.10
N SER A 103 7.73 13.76 -12.62
CA SER A 103 6.35 13.46 -12.99
C SER A 103 5.41 13.65 -11.80
N ARG A 104 4.25 14.26 -12.04
CA ARG A 104 3.27 14.57 -11.00
C ARG A 104 2.45 13.35 -10.63
N PHE A 105 2.29 13.13 -9.35
CA PHE A 105 1.43 12.13 -8.75
C PHE A 105 0.11 12.75 -8.31
N ASN A 106 -0.90 11.90 -8.17
CA ASN A 106 -2.20 12.31 -7.70
C ASN A 106 -2.16 12.61 -6.18
N PRO A 107 -2.43 13.84 -5.73
CA PRO A 107 -2.51 14.14 -4.29
C PRO A 107 -3.65 13.39 -3.60
N GLY A 108 -4.72 13.07 -4.33
CA GLY A 108 -5.87 12.32 -3.80
C GLY A 108 -5.55 10.88 -3.37
N CYS A 109 -4.35 10.36 -3.65
CA CYS A 109 -3.91 9.08 -3.11
C CYS A 109 -3.89 9.07 -1.57
N GLU A 110 -3.69 10.22 -0.92
CA GLU A 110 -3.65 10.35 0.54
C GLU A 110 -4.96 9.96 1.22
N LEU A 111 -6.10 10.15 0.53
CA LEU A 111 -7.43 9.78 1.02
C LEU A 111 -7.57 8.26 1.23
N HIS A 112 -6.65 7.47 0.69
CA HIS A 112 -6.67 6.02 0.78
C HIS A 112 -5.55 5.45 1.65
N TYR A 113 -4.71 6.27 2.27
CA TYR A 113 -3.56 5.79 3.03
C TYR A 113 -3.93 4.82 4.15
N ASP A 114 -5.09 5.00 4.79
CA ASP A 114 -5.60 4.08 5.79
C ASP A 114 -5.79 2.65 5.28
N LEU A 115 -5.86 2.41 3.96
CA LEU A 115 -5.96 1.06 3.39
C LEU A 115 -4.59 0.36 3.33
N TYR A 116 -3.49 1.10 3.37
CA TYR A 116 -2.12 0.60 3.17
C TYR A 116 -1.25 0.75 4.42
N PHE A 117 -1.54 1.76 5.24
CA PHE A 117 -0.72 2.18 6.37
C PHE A 117 -1.54 2.22 7.64
N ASP A 118 -0.93 1.82 8.75
CA ASP A 118 -1.52 1.87 10.08
C ASP A 118 -1.33 3.25 10.72
N MET A 119 -2.05 4.24 10.19
CA MET A 119 -1.98 5.63 10.67
C MET A 119 -2.76 5.75 11.97
N LYS A 120 -2.08 5.89 13.12
CA LYS A 120 -2.79 6.24 14.35
C LYS A 120 -3.20 7.71 14.28
N ASN A 121 -4.51 7.96 14.39
CA ASN A 121 -5.03 9.30 14.64
C ASN A 121 -4.51 9.82 15.99
N LYS A 122 -3.57 10.75 15.96
CA LYS A 122 -3.32 11.63 17.10
C LYS A 122 -4.46 12.65 17.13
N GLU A 123 -5.50 12.38 17.90
CA GLU A 123 -6.43 13.44 18.28
C GLU A 123 -5.61 14.55 18.97
N ASN A 124 -5.57 15.73 18.34
CA ASN A 124 -4.99 16.99 18.81
C ASN A 124 -3.46 17.21 18.60
N ASN A 125 -2.95 17.22 17.37
CA ASN A 125 -1.95 18.25 16.98
C ASN A 125 -1.79 18.40 15.46
N LYS A 126 -1.61 19.64 15.02
CA LYS A 126 -1.57 20.09 13.62
C LYS A 126 -0.21 19.78 12.99
N ASP A 127 0.09 18.50 12.78
CA ASP A 127 1.21 18.07 11.94
C ASP A 127 0.78 16.87 11.08
N ILE A 128 0.78 17.07 9.75
CA ILE A 128 0.32 16.10 8.74
C ILE A 128 1.33 14.93 8.58
N THR A 129 2.38 14.87 9.40
CA THR A 129 3.38 13.80 9.42
C THR A 129 3.03 12.71 10.44
N GLY A 130 1.76 12.31 10.53
CA GLY A 130 1.24 11.41 11.57
C GLY A 130 2.11 10.16 11.76
N ASP A 131 2.57 9.92 13.00
CA ASP A 131 3.39 8.77 13.36
C ASP A 131 2.60 7.45 13.17
N ILE A 132 3.06 6.57 12.28
CA ILE A 132 2.37 5.33 11.89
C ILE A 132 2.68 4.20 12.90
N SER A 133 2.27 4.28 14.16
CA SER A 133 2.79 3.30 15.16
C SER A 133 2.47 1.83 14.83
N CYS A 134 3.41 0.91 15.07
CA CYS A 134 3.15 -0.53 14.95
C CYS A 134 2.29 -1.04 16.11
N ILE A 135 1.09 -1.53 15.82
CA ILE A 135 0.40 -2.44 16.74
C ILE A 135 0.89 -3.86 16.49
N ASN A 136 1.73 -4.35 17.41
CA ASN A 136 1.99 -5.78 17.52
C ASN A 136 0.68 -6.45 17.91
N SER A 137 0.00 -7.06 16.94
CA SER A 137 -1.13 -7.94 17.21
C SER A 137 -0.61 -9.28 17.73
N THR A 138 -0.09 -9.28 18.96
CA THR A 138 0.10 -10.49 19.77
C THR A 138 -0.80 -10.39 20.99
N THR A 139 -1.99 -10.99 20.90
CA THR A 139 -2.53 -11.92 21.90
C THR A 139 -3.95 -12.33 21.52
N SER A 140 -4.11 -13.62 21.26
CA SER A 140 -5.33 -14.34 21.62
C SER A 140 -5.68 -14.01 23.08
N LYS A 141 -6.90 -13.58 23.32
CA LYS A 141 -7.60 -13.93 24.56
C LYS A 141 -8.96 -14.44 24.17
N ASP A 142 -9.15 -15.71 24.52
CA ASP A 142 -10.42 -16.39 24.60
C ASP A 142 -11.47 -15.46 25.21
N ASN A 143 -12.58 -15.30 24.51
CA ASN A 143 -13.81 -14.85 25.13
C ASN A 143 -14.79 -16.01 25.04
N THR A 144 -14.70 -16.92 26.01
CA THR A 144 -15.79 -17.82 26.37
C THR A 144 -16.91 -16.95 26.92
N SER A 145 -17.75 -16.44 26.02
CA SER A 145 -19.07 -15.93 26.34
C SER A 145 -20.07 -16.99 25.92
N THR A 146 -20.49 -17.80 26.89
CA THR A 146 -21.66 -18.66 26.80
C THR A 146 -22.88 -17.78 26.51
N VAL A 147 -23.29 -17.74 25.25
CA VAL A 147 -24.59 -17.18 24.86
C VAL A 147 -25.62 -18.29 25.09
N SER A 148 -26.36 -18.18 26.19
CA SER A 148 -27.58 -18.95 26.42
C SER A 148 -28.56 -18.71 25.26
N ALA A 149 -29.00 -19.81 24.65
CA ALA A 149 -29.99 -19.81 23.58
C ALA A 149 -31.34 -19.22 24.07
N PRO A 150 -32.01 -18.35 23.29
CA PRO A 150 -33.40 -18.02 23.56
C PRO A 150 -34.29 -19.17 23.11
N THR A 151 -35.05 -19.72 24.06
CA THR A 151 -36.12 -20.70 23.84
C THR A 151 -37.24 -20.07 23.00
N VAL A 152 -37.47 -20.62 21.80
CA VAL A 152 -38.68 -20.33 21.02
C VAL A 152 -39.85 -21.04 21.69
N LYS A 153 -40.78 -20.29 22.28
CA LYS A 153 -42.10 -20.81 22.66
C LYS A 153 -42.93 -20.96 21.39
N LEU A 154 -43.33 -22.21 21.09
CA LEU A 154 -44.48 -22.48 20.24
C LEU A 154 -45.74 -21.87 20.89
N ALA A 155 -46.50 -21.13 20.11
CA ALA A 155 -47.86 -20.73 20.45
C ALA A 155 -48.81 -21.56 19.58
N ASP A 156 -49.62 -22.38 20.24
CA ASP A 156 -50.75 -23.08 19.65
C ASP A 156 -51.86 -22.07 19.29
N SER A 157 -52.39 -22.17 18.07
CA SER A 157 -53.75 -21.80 17.66
C SER A 157 -54.08 -22.48 16.34
#